data_AF-A0AAP6MML0-F1
#
_entry.id   AF-A0AAP6MML0-F1
#
_cell.length_a   1.000
_cell.length_b   1.000
_cell.length_c   1.000
_cell.angle_alpha   90.00
_cell.angle_beta   90.00
_cell.angle_gamma   90.00
#
_symmetry.space_group_name_H-M   'P 1'
#
loop_
_entity.id
_entity.type
_entity.pdbx_description
1 polymer ?
#
loop_
_entity_poly.entity_id
_entity_poly.type
_entity_poly.pdbx_seq_one_letter_code
_entity_poly.pdbx_strand_id
1 'polypeptide(L)' 'MSEQKRYGIRITLPQGDPLALPHLLGSDWESFRWYRSAEERNRAMEDMGREHQFSRKGDIPSITLEAVDR' A
#
# COMPACT_ATOMS: atom_id res chain seq x y z
N MET A 1 1.26 7.03 27.29
CA MET A 1 1.86 7.74 26.14
C MET A 1 1.58 6.91 24.91
N SER A 2 0.86 7.44 23.91
CA SER A 2 0.69 6.72 22.65
C SER A 2 2.05 6.64 21.96
N GLU A 3 2.57 5.43 21.73
CA GLU A 3 3.73 5.25 20.86
C GLU A 3 3.40 5.82 19.48
N GLN A 4 4.11 6.87 19.07
CA GLN A 4 3.91 7.49 17.77
C GLN A 4 4.29 6.48 16.68
N LYS A 5 3.33 6.20 15.79
CA LYS A 5 3.56 5.40 14.60
C LYS A 5 4.32 6.24 13.57
N ARG A 6 5.63 6.05 13.48
CA ARG A 6 6.53 6.84 12.60
C ARG A 6 6.89 6.16 11.29
N TYR A 7 6.63 4.87 11.16
CA TYR A 7 6.98 4.09 9.97
C TYR A 7 5.73 3.83 9.15
N GLY A 8 5.72 4.29 7.91
CA GLY A 8 4.55 4.31 7.04
C GLY A 8 4.75 3.58 5.73
N ILE A 9 3.64 3.12 5.16
CA ILE A 9 3.54 2.66 3.77
C ILE A 9 2.65 3.66 3.05
N ARG A 10 3.18 4.31 2.02
CA ARG A 10 2.39 5.06 1.04
C ARG A 10 1.95 4.10 -0.06
N ILE A 11 0.66 4.08 -0.32
CA ILE A 11 0.01 3.19 -1.29
C ILE A 11 -0.55 4.08 -2.39
N THR A 12 -0.16 3.81 -3.62
CA THR A 12 -0.63 4.53 -4.81
C THR A 12 -1.04 3.53 -5.89
N LEU A 13 -1.69 4.02 -6.93
CA LEU A 13 -2.01 3.21 -8.10
C LEU A 13 -0.86 3.24 -9.11
N PRO A 14 -0.58 2.14 -9.84
CA PRO A 14 0.33 2.15 -10.96
C PRO A 14 -0.11 3.13 -12.06
N GLN A 15 0.85 3.55 -12.90
CA GLN A 15 0.53 4.39 -14.05
C GLN A 15 -0.43 3.67 -15.01
N GLY A 16 -1.53 4.34 -15.36
CA GLY A 16 -2.53 3.79 -16.27
C GLY A 16 -3.51 2.80 -15.62
N ASP A 17 -3.50 2.66 -14.30
CA ASP A 17 -4.48 1.85 -13.59
C ASP A 17 -5.91 2.38 -13.85
N PRO A 18 -6.87 1.52 -14.22
CA PRO A 18 -8.25 1.93 -14.44
C PRO A 18 -8.89 2.62 -13.23
N LEU A 19 -8.51 2.25 -12.00
CA LEU A 19 -9.02 2.88 -10.78
C LEU A 19 -8.58 4.34 -10.64
N ALA A 20 -7.53 4.77 -11.36
CA ALA A 20 -7.06 6.15 -11.38
C ALA A 20 -7.96 7.07 -12.24
N LEU A 21 -8.99 6.52 -12.91
CA LEU A 21 -9.93 7.32 -13.68
C LEU A 21 -10.68 8.34 -12.77
N PRO A 22 -10.99 9.55 -13.28
CA PRO A 22 -11.55 10.64 -12.46
C PRO A 22 -12.89 10.33 -11.77
N HIS A 23 -13.66 9.37 -12.29
CA HIS A 23 -14.95 8.97 -11.73
C HIS A 23 -14.85 7.80 -10.74
N LEU A 24 -13.63 7.33 -10.45
CA LEU A 24 -13.33 6.27 -9.48
C LEU A 24 -12.53 6.87 -8.32
N LEU A 25 -11.23 6.56 -8.21
CA LEU A 25 -10.39 7.08 -7.14
C LEU A 25 -9.69 8.39 -7.52
N GLY A 26 -9.49 8.63 -8.81
CA GLY A 26 -8.73 9.78 -9.31
C GLY A 26 -7.22 9.52 -9.40
N SER A 27 -6.52 10.36 -10.16
CA SER A 27 -5.09 10.20 -10.46
C SER A 27 -4.17 10.55 -9.30
N ASP A 28 -4.68 11.26 -8.31
CA ASP A 28 -3.98 11.73 -7.11
C ASP A 28 -4.30 10.88 -5.87
N TRP A 29 -5.01 9.76 -6.05
CA TRP A 29 -5.34 8.87 -4.94
C TRP A 29 -4.08 8.31 -4.28
N GLU A 30 -4.06 8.41 -2.95
CA GLU A 30 -3.08 7.76 -2.10
C GLU A 30 -3.70 7.32 -0.79
N SER A 31 -3.11 6.29 -0.18
CA SER A 31 -3.47 5.81 1.14
C SER A 31 -2.22 5.57 1.99
N PHE A 32 -2.34 5.73 3.30
CA PHE A 32 -1.24 5.55 4.23
C PHE A 32 -1.59 4.53 5.31
N ARG A 33 -0.66 3.60 5.57
CA ARG A 33 -0.71 2.71 6.74
C ARG A 33 0.51 2.96 7.62
N TRP A 34 0.29 3.23 8.89
CA TRP A 34 1.34 3.56 9.85
C TRP A 34 1.52 2.46 10.91
N TYR A 35 2.78 2.23 11.27
CA TYR A 35 3.28 1.17 12.15
C TYR A 35 4.20 1.75 13.22
N ARG A 36 4.40 1.00 14.31
CA ARG A 36 5.25 1.44 15.42
C ARG A 36 6.73 1.16 15.15
N SER A 37 7.04 0.14 14.35
CA SER A 37 8.40 -0.21 13.97
C SER A 37 8.57 -0.38 12.45
N ALA A 38 9.81 -0.27 11.97
CA ALA A 38 10.16 -0.52 10.58
C ALA A 38 9.94 -2.00 10.20
N GLU A 39 10.16 -2.92 11.13
CA GLU A 39 9.96 -4.36 10.94
C GLU A 39 8.47 -4.70 10.78
N GLU A 40 7.58 -4.05 11.54
CA GLU A 40 6.13 -4.17 11.35
C GLU A 40 5.71 -3.64 9.98
N ARG A 41 6.21 -2.46 9.58
CA ARG A 41 5.96 -1.86 8.26
C ARG A 41 6.42 -2.80 7.14
N ASN A 42 7.65 -3.30 7.20
CA ASN A 42 8.22 -4.12 6.14
C ASN A 42 7.46 -5.44 5.98
N ARG A 43 7.11 -6.12 7.08
CA ARG A 43 6.29 -7.34 7.03
C ARG A 43 4.93 -7.09 6.39
N ALA A 44 4.30 -5.97 6.75
CA ALA A 44 3.01 -5.59 6.16
C ALA A 44 3.14 -5.22 4.68
N MET A 45 4.23 -4.55 4.28
CA MET A 45 4.50 -4.22 2.87
C MET A 45 4.69 -5.48 2.02
N GLU A 46 5.45 -6.46 2.52
CA GLU A 46 5.62 -7.76 1.86
C GLU A 46 4.31 -8.54 1.77
N ASP A 47 3.47 -8.51 2.81
CA ASP A 47 2.16 -9.15 2.80
C ASP A 47 1.20 -8.48 1.81
N MET A 48 1.18 -7.15 1.79
CA MET A 48 0.35 -6.35 0.88
C MET A 48 0.75 -6.48 -0.59
N GLY A 49 2.00 -6.82 -0.91
CA GLY A 49 2.47 -7.01 -2.29
C GLY A 49 2.41 -8.46 -2.78
N ARG A 50 2.02 -9.41 -1.93
CA ARG A 50 1.97 -10.84 -2.28
C ARG A 50 0.74 -11.18 -3.13
N GLU A 51 0.82 -12.34 -3.79
CA GLU A 51 -0.31 -12.91 -4.54
C GLU A 51 -1.56 -13.04 -3.64
N HIS A 52 -2.72 -12.75 -4.22
CA HIS A 52 -3.99 -12.94 -3.53
C HIS A 52 -4.24 -14.43 -3.28
N GLN A 53 -4.16 -14.85 -2.02
CA GLN A 53 -4.27 -16.25 -1.61
C GLN A 53 -5.54 -16.97 -2.13
N PHE A 54 -6.64 -16.24 -2.27
CA PHE A 54 -7.94 -16.78 -2.68
C PHE A 54 -8.36 -16.35 -4.10
N SER A 55 -7.45 -15.83 -4.92
CA SER A 55 -7.69 -15.49 -6.33
C SER A 55 -6.98 -16.45 -7.28
N ARG A 56 -6.91 -16.12 -8.57
CA ARG A 56 -6.19 -16.97 -9.53
C ARG A 56 -4.70 -16.88 -9.23
N LYS A 57 -4.00 -17.99 -9.45
CA LYS A 57 -2.55 -18.04 -9.26
C LYS A 57 -1.86 -16.98 -10.11
N GLY A 58 -0.96 -16.21 -9.51
CA GLY A 58 -0.27 -15.09 -10.16
C GLY A 58 -1.03 -13.76 -10.12
N ASP A 59 -2.28 -13.72 -9.62
CA ASP A 59 -2.96 -12.45 -9.39
C ASP A 59 -2.30 -11.73 -8.21
N ILE A 60 -1.68 -10.59 -8.50
CA ILE A 60 -1.12 -9.67 -7.51
C ILE A 60 -1.96 -8.39 -7.41
N PRO A 61 -2.01 -7.75 -6.24
CA PRO A 61 -2.63 -6.43 -6.08
C PRO A 61 -2.05 -5.41 -7.07
N SER A 62 -2.93 -4.63 -7.73
CA SER A 62 -2.51 -3.52 -8.60
C SER A 62 -2.27 -2.25 -7.79
N ILE A 63 -1.16 -2.23 -7.04
CA ILE A 63 -0.77 -1.10 -6.18
C ILE A 63 0.74 -0.90 -6.23
N THR A 64 1.19 0.32 -6.02
CA THR A 64 2.58 0.68 -5.78
C THR A 64 2.76 1.00 -4.30
N LEU A 65 3.75 0.38 -3.66
CA LEU A 65 4.04 0.52 -2.24
C LEU A 65 5.38 1.23 -2.05
N GLU A 66 5.39 2.31 -1.28
CA GLU A 66 6.58 3.09 -0.94
C GLU A 66 6.72 3.18 0.58
N ALA A 67 7.93 2.92 1.09
CA ALA A 67 8.23 3.12 2.51
C ALA A 67 8.43 4.62 2.78
N VAL A 68 7.71 5.15 3.77
CA VAL A 68 7.80 6.55 4.19
C VAL A 68 7.93 6.65 5.70
N ASP A 69 8.61 7.68 6.20
CA ASP A 69 8.78 7.92 7.64
C ASP A 69 8.25 9.32 8.01
N ARG A 70 7.89 9.51 9.30
CA ARG A 70 7.29 10.76 9.83
C ARG A 70 8.11 11.42 10.93
#